data_AF-A0A7W4V6Z8-F1
#
_entry.id   AF-A0A7W4V6Z8-F1
#
_cell.length_a   1.000
_cell.length_b   1.000
_cell.length_c   1.000
_cell.angle_alpha   90.00
_cell.angle_beta   90.00
_cell.angle_gamma   90.00
#
_symmetry.space_group_name_H-M   'P 1'
#
loop_
_entity.id
_entity.type
_entity.pdbx_description
1 polymer ?
#
loop_
_entity_poly.entity_id
_entity_poly.type
_entity_poly.pdbx_seq_one_letter_code
_entity_poly.pdbx_strand_id
1 'polypeptide(L)'
;MSNPITADTAHAAQTEGQGGLMRPALVVLLALSLLTGLLYPAAITMIAGAAFPHQAAGSLIVRDGKVLGSELIGQPFSAPGDFWGRLSATAPMPYNGGASGGSNLGPSNPALADAARARLDALRAADPGNTAPVPVDLVTASGSGLDPHISVAAAEYQAARVARARGLPLAQVRALIAAHTDKLLLPVLGEAGVNVLQLNLALDALPAR
;
A
#
# COMPACT_ATOMS: atom_id res chain seq x y z
N MET A 1 33.16 -55.10 63.97
CA MET A 1 31.69 -55.18 63.92
C MET A 1 31.20 -53.94 63.21
N SER A 2 30.97 -54.08 61.91
CA SER A 2 30.53 -53.03 60.99
C SER A 2 29.02 -53.13 60.82
N ASN A 3 28.29 -52.02 60.91
CA ASN A 3 26.96 -51.85 60.32
C ASN A 3 26.58 -50.36 60.27
N PRO A 4 25.66 -49.95 59.39
CA PRO A 4 25.99 -49.05 58.29
C PRO A 4 25.31 -47.68 58.42
N ILE A 5 25.83 -46.71 57.65
CA ILE A 5 25.22 -45.40 57.43
C ILE A 5 23.87 -45.61 56.74
N THR A 6 22.78 -45.35 57.47
CA THR A 6 21.44 -45.18 56.90
C THR A 6 21.36 -43.76 56.36
N ALA A 7 21.44 -43.62 55.04
CA ALA A 7 21.14 -42.37 54.36
C ALA A 7 19.63 -42.13 54.44
N ASP A 8 19.23 -41.25 55.36
CA ASP A 8 17.86 -40.81 55.55
C ASP A 8 17.50 -39.73 54.50
N THR A 9 16.40 -40.01 53.81
CA THR A 9 15.45 -39.12 53.16
C THR A 9 15.89 -37.68 52.88
N ALA A 10 16.13 -37.33 51.61
CA ALA A 10 15.68 -36.05 51.00
C ALA A 10 16.37 -35.78 49.64
N HIS A 11 16.18 -36.62 48.61
CA HIS A 11 16.31 -36.17 47.20
C HIS A 11 15.88 -37.20 46.15
N ALA A 12 14.83 -37.99 46.42
CA ALA A 12 14.02 -38.51 45.32
C ALA A 12 13.05 -37.39 44.91
N ALA A 13 13.60 -36.37 44.23
CA ALA A 13 12.83 -35.31 43.63
C ALA A 13 11.79 -35.97 42.70
N GLN A 14 10.53 -35.74 43.07
CA GLN A 14 9.31 -35.99 42.31
C GLN A 14 9.54 -36.02 40.79
N THR A 15 9.71 -37.21 40.24
CA THR A 15 9.49 -37.50 38.82
C THR A 15 8.11 -38.15 38.70
N GLU A 16 7.08 -37.51 39.24
CA GLU A 16 5.69 -37.95 39.06
C GLU A 16 5.11 -37.27 37.81
N GLY A 17 5.20 -37.99 36.69
CA GLY A 17 4.18 -37.99 35.64
C GLY A 17 3.85 -36.68 34.93
N GLN A 18 4.70 -36.25 34.00
CA GLN A 18 4.31 -35.39 32.86
C GLN A 18 3.28 -36.05 31.89
N GLY A 19 2.53 -37.07 32.31
CA GLY A 19 1.59 -37.83 31.49
C GLY A 19 0.20 -37.19 31.33
N GLY A 20 -0.12 -36.15 32.12
CA GLY A 20 -1.46 -35.53 32.12
C GLY A 20 -1.62 -34.29 31.25
N LEU A 21 -0.53 -33.63 30.82
CA LEU A 21 -0.58 -32.32 30.17
C LEU A 21 -0.62 -32.39 28.63
N MET A 22 -0.22 -33.52 28.04
CA MET A 22 -0.18 -33.68 26.58
C MET A 22 -1.57 -33.63 25.94
N ARG A 23 -2.56 -34.28 26.57
CA ARG A 23 -3.94 -34.28 26.09
C ARG A 23 -4.58 -32.87 26.13
N PRO A 24 -4.61 -32.13 27.25
CA PRO A 24 -5.17 -30.79 27.26
C PRO A 24 -4.39 -29.83 26.36
N ALA A 25 -3.06 -29.96 26.26
CA ALA A 25 -2.27 -29.15 25.32
C ALA A 25 -2.67 -29.39 23.86
N LEU A 26 -2.83 -30.66 23.46
CA LEU A 26 -3.25 -31.01 22.09
C LEU A 26 -4.69 -30.55 21.81
N VAL A 27 -5.60 -30.69 22.77
CA VAL A 27 -6.99 -30.23 22.63
C VAL A 27 -7.05 -28.71 22.46
N VAL A 28 -6.32 -27.95 23.29
CA VAL A 28 -6.29 -26.49 23.18
C VAL A 28 -5.64 -26.05 21.87
N LEU A 29 -4.54 -26.69 21.45
CA LEU A 29 -3.90 -26.43 20.16
C LEU A 29 -4.89 -26.62 19.01
N LEU A 30 -5.54 -27.79 18.93
CA LEU A 30 -6.50 -28.08 17.87
C LEU A 30 -7.71 -27.15 17.92
N ALA A 31 -8.28 -26.90 19.10
CA ALA A 31 -9.41 -26.00 19.26
C ALA A 31 -9.08 -24.59 18.78
N LEU A 32 -7.92 -24.04 19.17
CA LEU A 32 -7.47 -22.73 18.73
C LEU A 32 -7.15 -22.71 17.23
N SER A 33 -6.52 -23.75 16.69
CA SER A 33 -6.25 -23.85 15.24
C SER A 33 -7.54 -23.90 14.41
N LEU A 34 -8.55 -24.68 14.82
CA LEU A 34 -9.85 -24.69 14.15
C LEU A 34 -10.55 -23.34 14.28
N LEU A 35 -10.49 -22.72 15.47
CA LEU A 35 -11.13 -21.44 15.70
C LEU A 35 -10.50 -20.31 14.86
N THR A 36 -9.17 -20.15 14.91
CA THR A 36 -8.47 -19.04 14.27
C THR A 36 -8.10 -19.30 12.81
N GLY A 37 -7.92 -20.55 12.42
CA GLY A 37 -7.54 -20.94 11.06
C GLY A 37 -8.71 -21.28 10.14
N LEU A 38 -9.89 -21.62 10.70
CA LEU A 38 -11.06 -22.02 9.91
C LEU A 38 -12.31 -21.21 10.25
N LEU A 39 -12.80 -21.29 11.49
CA LEU A 39 -14.08 -20.69 11.86
C LEU A 39 -14.05 -19.16 11.71
N TYR A 40 -13.01 -18.52 12.22
CA TYR A 40 -12.87 -17.06 12.15
C TYR A 40 -12.68 -16.55 10.71
N PRO A 41 -11.72 -17.06 9.89
CA PRO A 41 -11.58 -16.62 8.51
C PRO A 41 -12.85 -16.85 7.68
N ALA A 42 -13.52 -18.00 7.85
CA ALA A 42 -14.76 -18.29 7.15
C ALA A 42 -15.88 -17.31 7.52
N ALA A 43 -16.08 -17.07 8.83
CA ALA A 43 -17.08 -16.11 9.30
C ALA A 43 -16.82 -14.70 8.76
N ILE A 44 -15.57 -14.21 8.84
CA ILE A 44 -15.21 -12.88 8.33
C ILE A 44 -15.38 -12.81 6.81
N THR A 45 -15.01 -13.86 6.07
CA THR A 45 -15.15 -13.90 4.61
C THR A 45 -16.62 -13.82 4.19
N MET A 46 -17.50 -14.57 4.88
CA MET A 46 -18.94 -14.53 4.60
C MET A 46 -19.53 -13.16 4.92
N ILE A 47 -19.19 -12.56 6.07
CA ILE A 47 -19.67 -11.24 6.46
C ILE A 47 -19.19 -10.18 5.48
N ALA A 48 -17.89 -10.18 5.14
CA ALA A 48 -17.30 -9.24 4.20
C ALA A 48 -17.90 -9.39 2.80
N GLY A 49 -18.09 -10.61 2.30
CA GLY A 49 -18.72 -10.88 1.01
C GLY A 49 -20.19 -10.44 0.95
N ALA A 50 -20.93 -10.53 2.06
CA ALA A 50 -22.33 -10.11 2.11
C ALA A 50 -22.51 -8.60 2.28
N ALA A 51 -21.72 -7.97 3.16
CA ALA A 51 -21.86 -6.56 3.50
C ALA A 51 -21.03 -5.62 2.60
N PHE A 52 -19.86 -6.06 2.14
CA PHE A 52 -18.87 -5.26 1.41
C PHE A 52 -18.27 -6.02 0.21
N PRO A 53 -19.08 -6.53 -0.73
CA PRO A 53 -18.62 -7.42 -1.80
C PRO A 53 -17.55 -6.78 -2.69
N HIS A 54 -17.64 -5.47 -2.96
CA HIS A 54 -16.69 -4.75 -3.81
C HIS A 54 -15.31 -4.65 -3.15
N GLN A 55 -15.26 -4.27 -1.87
CA GLN A 55 -14.01 -4.17 -1.10
C GLN A 55 -13.41 -5.55 -0.82
N ALA A 56 -14.25 -6.55 -0.50
CA ALA A 56 -13.81 -7.92 -0.28
C ALA A 56 -13.21 -8.56 -1.55
N ALA A 57 -13.66 -8.14 -2.73
CA ALA A 57 -13.09 -8.54 -4.02
C ALA A 57 -11.86 -7.72 -4.44
N GLY A 58 -11.36 -6.81 -3.58
CA GLY A 58 -10.15 -6.01 -3.84
C GLY A 58 -10.41 -4.65 -4.49
N SER A 59 -11.63 -4.13 -4.43
CA SER A 59 -12.02 -2.82 -4.97
C SER A 59 -11.61 -2.62 -6.43
N LEU A 60 -11.92 -3.61 -7.27
CA LEU A 60 -11.53 -3.60 -8.68
C LEU A 60 -12.33 -2.54 -9.46
N ILE A 61 -11.64 -1.84 -10.36
CA ILE A 61 -12.21 -0.92 -11.33
C ILE A 61 -12.37 -1.67 -12.65
N VAL A 62 -13.62 -1.83 -13.11
CA VAL A 62 -13.96 -2.57 -14.32
C VAL A 62 -14.65 -1.63 -15.31
N ARG A 63 -14.19 -1.63 -16.57
CA ARG A 63 -14.81 -0.90 -17.68
C ARG A 63 -14.94 -1.85 -18.87
N ASP A 64 -16.13 -1.93 -19.46
CA ASP A 64 -16.43 -2.80 -20.60
C ASP A 64 -16.03 -4.27 -20.39
N GLY A 65 -16.23 -4.78 -19.17
CA GLY A 65 -15.88 -6.15 -18.79
C GLY A 65 -14.38 -6.42 -18.61
N LYS A 66 -13.52 -5.40 -18.74
CA LYS A 66 -12.07 -5.50 -18.51
C LYS A 66 -11.69 -4.88 -17.18
N VAL A 67 -10.86 -5.59 -16.41
CA VAL A 67 -10.27 -5.07 -15.17
C VAL A 67 -9.17 -4.09 -15.54
N LEU A 68 -9.36 -2.81 -15.17
CA LEU A 68 -8.38 -1.75 -15.41
C LEU A 68 -7.38 -1.62 -14.26
N GLY A 69 -7.77 -2.04 -13.04
CA GLY A 69 -6.94 -1.97 -11.85
C GLY A 69 -7.76 -2.10 -10.58
N SER A 70 -7.16 -1.72 -9.45
CA SER A 70 -7.83 -1.58 -8.16
C SER A 70 -7.73 -0.14 -7.69
N GLU A 71 -8.75 0.35 -6.99
CA GLU A 71 -8.73 1.66 -6.33
C GLU A 71 -7.56 1.81 -5.35
N LEU A 72 -7.06 0.69 -4.82
CA LEU A 72 -6.05 0.64 -3.77
C LEU A 72 -4.63 0.40 -4.30
N ILE A 73 -4.45 0.22 -5.61
CA ILE A 73 -3.16 -0.16 -6.22
C ILE A 73 -2.77 0.87 -7.27
N GLY A 74 -1.64 1.53 -7.04
CA GLY A 74 -1.03 2.44 -8.00
C GLY A 74 -0.51 1.72 -9.25
N GLN A 75 -0.39 2.46 -10.35
CA GLN A 75 0.09 1.95 -11.64
C GLN A 75 1.20 2.85 -12.20
N PRO A 76 2.11 2.30 -13.03
CA PRO A 76 3.19 3.07 -13.62
C PRO A 76 2.66 3.94 -14.77
N PHE A 77 2.41 5.22 -14.49
CA PHE A 77 2.07 6.22 -15.51
C PHE A 77 3.30 7.02 -15.95
N SER A 78 3.48 7.16 -17.26
CA SER A 78 4.61 7.89 -17.85
C SER A 78 4.22 8.80 -19.03
N ALA A 79 2.99 8.73 -19.53
CA ALA A 79 2.56 9.56 -20.64
C ALA A 79 2.45 11.04 -20.21
N PRO A 80 2.78 12.03 -21.06
CA PRO A 80 2.70 13.45 -20.71
C PRO A 80 1.29 13.92 -20.32
N GLY A 81 0.27 13.27 -20.87
CA GLY A 81 -1.14 13.53 -20.60
C GLY A 81 -1.65 12.95 -19.28
N ASP A 82 -0.89 12.10 -18.60
CA ASP A 82 -1.33 11.47 -17.37
C ASP A 82 -0.76 12.17 -16.15
N PHE A 83 -1.45 12.06 -15.01
CA PHE A 83 -0.86 12.32 -13.72
C PHE A 83 0.10 11.18 -13.37
N TRP A 84 1.31 11.56 -12.98
CA TRP A 84 2.32 10.61 -12.53
C TRP A 84 2.23 10.46 -11.02
N GLY A 85 2.27 9.21 -10.58
CA GLY A 85 2.36 8.86 -9.17
C GLY A 85 3.75 9.06 -8.58
N ARG A 86 3.89 8.61 -7.33
CA ARG A 86 5.16 8.52 -6.61
C ARG A 86 6.11 7.53 -7.28
N LEU A 87 7.37 7.51 -6.87
CA LEU A 87 8.27 6.44 -7.30
C LEU A 87 7.89 5.11 -6.65
N SER A 88 8.01 4.03 -7.41
CA SER A 88 7.91 2.67 -6.91
C SER A 88 9.28 2.02 -6.90
N ALA A 89 9.62 1.36 -5.79
CA ALA A 89 10.86 0.60 -5.63
C ALA A 89 10.65 -0.93 -5.70
N THR A 90 9.48 -1.38 -6.16
CA THR A 90 9.19 -2.81 -6.36
C THR A 90 10.08 -3.43 -7.45
N ALA A 91 10.38 -4.72 -7.31
CA ALA A 91 11.11 -5.51 -8.30
C ALA A 91 10.18 -6.59 -8.93
N PRO A 92 10.43 -7.04 -10.17
CA PRO A 92 11.48 -6.60 -11.10
C PRO A 92 11.12 -5.31 -11.87
N MET A 93 9.90 -4.80 -11.70
CA MET A 93 9.38 -3.60 -12.37
C MET A 93 8.63 -2.71 -11.37
N PRO A 94 8.51 -1.39 -11.62
CA PRO A 94 7.74 -0.51 -10.76
C PRO A 94 6.26 -0.89 -10.72
N TYR A 95 5.60 -0.66 -9.58
CA TYR A 95 4.21 -0.96 -9.33
C TYR A 95 3.83 -2.45 -9.56
N ASN A 96 4.74 -3.37 -9.20
CA ASN A 96 4.49 -4.81 -9.32
C ASN A 96 3.57 -5.31 -8.19
N GLY A 97 2.31 -5.63 -8.51
CA GLY A 97 1.35 -6.16 -7.52
C GLY A 97 1.76 -7.49 -6.86
N GLY A 98 2.69 -8.24 -7.47
CA GLY A 98 3.28 -9.45 -6.87
C GLY A 98 4.43 -9.18 -5.91
N ALA A 99 4.91 -7.93 -5.81
CA ALA A 99 6.00 -7.53 -4.93
C ALA A 99 5.65 -6.21 -4.22
N SER A 100 5.39 -6.28 -2.92
CA SER A 100 5.20 -5.09 -2.08
C SER A 100 6.50 -4.77 -1.34
N GLY A 101 6.99 -3.54 -1.45
CA GLY A 101 8.20 -3.11 -0.76
C GLY A 101 8.66 -1.69 -1.12
N GLY A 102 9.39 -1.07 -0.20
CA GLY A 102 10.01 0.25 -0.36
C GLY A 102 11.49 0.17 -0.73
N SER A 103 12.11 1.34 -0.98
CA SER A 103 13.52 1.42 -1.37
C SER A 103 14.50 1.09 -0.24
N ASN A 104 14.09 1.27 1.02
CA ASN A 104 14.87 1.00 2.23
C ASN A 104 16.28 1.64 2.23
N LEU A 105 16.46 2.77 1.53
CA LEU A 105 17.71 3.51 1.47
C LEU A 105 17.80 4.50 2.64
N GLY A 106 18.94 4.49 3.35
CA GLY A 106 19.21 5.46 4.41
C GLY A 106 19.52 6.86 3.85
N PRO A 107 19.36 7.94 4.67
CA PRO A 107 19.59 9.32 4.22
C PRO A 107 21.01 9.61 3.72
N SER A 108 22.01 8.87 4.20
CA SER A 108 23.41 9.00 3.78
C SER A 108 23.76 8.18 2.53
N ASN A 109 22.82 7.38 2.00
CA ASN A 109 23.08 6.55 0.83
C ASN A 109 23.02 7.42 -0.45
N PRO A 110 24.10 7.47 -1.26
CA PRO A 110 24.13 8.28 -2.47
C PRO A 110 23.06 7.88 -3.49
N ALA A 111 22.67 6.60 -3.56
CA ALA A 111 21.65 6.12 -4.47
C ALA A 111 20.28 6.78 -4.25
N LEU A 112 19.97 7.21 -3.02
CA LEU A 112 18.75 7.95 -2.73
C LEU A 112 18.77 9.34 -3.36
N ALA A 113 19.88 10.05 -3.21
CA ALA A 113 20.07 11.38 -3.78
C ALA A 113 20.08 11.33 -5.32
N ASP A 114 20.71 10.31 -5.90
CA ASP A 114 20.76 10.14 -7.36
C ASP A 114 19.38 9.81 -7.94
N ALA A 115 18.59 8.95 -7.29
CA ALA A 115 17.22 8.66 -7.70
C ALA A 115 16.32 9.92 -7.63
N ALA A 116 16.45 10.71 -6.56
CA ALA A 116 15.71 11.96 -6.41
C ALA A 116 16.09 13.00 -7.48
N ARG A 117 17.40 13.12 -7.80
CA ARG A 117 17.90 14.00 -8.87
C ARG A 117 17.37 13.56 -10.23
N ALA A 118 17.48 12.28 -10.57
CA ALA A 118 16.98 11.75 -11.84
C ALA A 118 15.47 12.00 -12.00
N ARG A 119 14.70 11.86 -10.92
CA ARG A 119 13.27 12.14 -10.94
C ARG A 119 12.96 13.62 -11.08
N LEU A 120 13.71 14.48 -10.40
CA LEU A 120 13.58 15.93 -10.53
C LEU A 120 13.86 16.41 -11.96
N ASP A 121 14.92 15.88 -12.58
CA ASP A 121 15.29 16.19 -13.96
C ASP A 121 14.20 15.72 -14.94
N ALA A 122 13.65 14.52 -14.73
CA ALA A 122 12.54 14.01 -15.54
C ALA A 122 11.27 14.88 -15.42
N LEU A 123 10.94 15.35 -14.22
CA LEU A 123 9.79 16.24 -14.00
C LEU A 123 9.98 17.60 -14.69
N ARG A 124 11.17 18.20 -14.56
CA ARG A 124 11.51 19.46 -15.22
C ARG A 124 11.55 19.33 -16.74
N ALA A 125 12.07 18.21 -17.27
CA ALA A 125 12.07 17.94 -18.70
C ALA A 125 10.65 17.78 -19.26
N ALA A 126 9.74 17.18 -18.48
CA ALA A 126 8.34 17.00 -18.88
C ALA A 126 7.52 18.30 -18.82
N ASP A 127 7.93 19.28 -18.01
CA ASP A 127 7.30 20.61 -17.94
C ASP A 127 8.33 21.74 -17.76
N PRO A 128 9.10 22.10 -18.82
CA PRO A 128 10.21 23.06 -18.71
C PRO A 128 9.78 24.48 -18.30
N GLY A 129 8.52 24.84 -18.50
CA GLY A 129 7.97 26.15 -18.14
C GLY A 129 7.51 26.26 -16.68
N ASN A 130 7.52 25.15 -15.93
CA ASN A 130 7.03 25.12 -14.56
C ASN A 130 8.17 25.39 -13.57
N THR A 131 8.13 26.57 -12.95
CA THR A 131 9.12 27.03 -11.96
C THR A 131 8.68 26.80 -10.52
N ALA A 132 7.53 26.17 -10.29
CA ALA A 132 7.04 25.89 -8.95
C ALA A 132 7.98 24.92 -8.21
N PRO A 133 8.07 25.00 -6.87
CA PRO A 133 8.81 24.02 -6.09
C PRO A 133 8.21 22.63 -6.31
N VAL A 134 9.07 21.65 -6.57
CA VAL A 134 8.65 20.27 -6.83
C VAL A 134 8.23 19.60 -5.52
N PRO A 135 6.99 19.09 -5.42
CA PRO A 135 6.52 18.37 -4.23
C PRO A 135 7.36 17.11 -3.95
N VAL A 136 7.59 16.84 -2.66
CA VAL A 136 8.52 15.78 -2.21
C VAL A 136 8.01 14.37 -2.52
N ASP A 137 6.70 14.17 -2.56
CA ASP A 137 6.04 12.92 -2.89
C ASP A 137 6.31 12.47 -4.35
N LEU A 138 6.48 13.40 -5.28
CA LEU A 138 6.81 13.08 -6.68
C LEU A 138 8.26 12.63 -6.89
N VAL A 139 9.16 12.95 -5.96
CA VAL A 139 10.59 12.63 -6.03
C VAL A 139 11.01 11.50 -5.08
N THR A 140 10.14 11.13 -4.13
CA THR A 140 10.40 10.06 -3.17
C THR A 140 9.63 8.79 -3.50
N ALA A 141 10.23 7.65 -3.20
CA ALA A 141 9.56 6.36 -3.33
C ALA A 141 8.56 6.14 -2.18
N SER A 142 7.47 5.44 -2.48
CA SER A 142 6.50 5.02 -1.45
C SER A 142 7.02 3.83 -0.63
N GLY A 143 6.50 3.67 0.59
CA GLY A 143 6.90 2.58 1.48
C GLY A 143 6.37 1.20 1.05
N SER A 144 5.21 1.16 0.41
CA SER A 144 4.64 -0.08 -0.17
C SER A 144 5.13 -0.37 -1.58
N GLY A 145 5.56 0.65 -2.31
CA GLY A 145 5.84 0.57 -3.75
C GLY A 145 4.57 0.50 -4.62
N LEU A 146 3.38 0.50 -4.02
CA LEU A 146 2.09 0.36 -4.71
C LEU A 146 1.13 1.52 -4.39
N ASP A 147 1.64 2.64 -3.89
CA ASP A 147 0.85 3.78 -3.46
C ASP A 147 0.00 4.37 -4.60
N PRO A 148 -1.35 4.34 -4.49
CA PRO A 148 -2.24 4.92 -5.49
C PRO A 148 -2.41 6.44 -5.33
N HIS A 149 -1.90 7.04 -4.24
CA HIS A 149 -2.14 8.44 -3.91
C HIS A 149 -0.90 9.32 -4.12
N ILE A 150 -1.17 10.57 -4.50
CA ILE A 150 -0.25 11.70 -4.40
C ILE A 150 -0.88 12.83 -3.60
N SER A 151 -0.09 13.75 -3.07
CA SER A 151 -0.62 14.95 -2.42
C SER A 151 -1.38 15.82 -3.43
N VAL A 152 -2.31 16.63 -2.91
CA VAL A 152 -3.01 17.64 -3.73
C VAL A 152 -2.01 18.60 -4.38
N ALA A 153 -0.93 18.97 -3.68
CA ALA A 153 0.12 19.83 -4.21
C ALA A 153 0.84 19.20 -5.41
N ALA A 154 1.09 17.89 -5.40
CA ALA A 154 1.65 17.15 -6.52
C ALA A 154 0.72 17.02 -7.72
N ALA A 155 -0.58 16.87 -7.47
CA ALA A 155 -1.57 16.92 -8.53
C ALA A 155 -1.61 18.31 -9.18
N GLU A 156 -1.69 19.39 -8.37
CA GLU A 156 -1.69 20.76 -8.86
C GLU A 156 -0.39 21.14 -9.60
N TYR A 157 0.76 20.66 -9.13
CA TYR A 157 2.05 20.84 -9.81
C TYR A 157 2.03 20.30 -11.26
N GLN A 158 1.34 19.19 -11.50
CA GLN A 158 1.26 18.54 -12.81
C GLN A 158 0.09 19.04 -13.68
N ALA A 159 -0.88 19.76 -13.10
CA ALA A 159 -2.14 20.11 -13.76
C ALA A 159 -1.93 20.90 -15.07
N ALA A 160 -0.98 21.83 -15.11
CA ALA A 160 -0.69 22.63 -16.30
C ALA A 160 -0.13 21.79 -17.45
N ARG A 161 0.79 20.85 -17.15
CA ARG A 161 1.33 19.90 -18.12
C ARG A 161 0.22 19.03 -18.71
N VAL A 162 -0.58 18.42 -17.85
CA VAL A 162 -1.68 17.52 -18.23
C VAL A 162 -2.71 18.26 -19.09
N ALA A 163 -3.11 19.47 -18.66
CA ALA A 163 -4.05 20.31 -19.41
C ALA A 163 -3.55 20.60 -20.84
N ARG A 164 -2.28 20.99 -21.01
CA ARG A 164 -1.70 21.24 -22.34
C ARG A 164 -1.61 19.97 -23.18
N ALA A 165 -1.15 18.87 -22.60
CA ALA A 165 -1.00 17.60 -23.32
C ALA A 165 -2.34 17.02 -23.79
N ARG A 166 -3.43 17.27 -23.06
CA ARG A 166 -4.79 16.82 -23.40
C ARG A 166 -5.65 17.88 -24.10
N GLY A 167 -5.15 19.10 -24.33
CA GLY A 167 -5.93 20.19 -24.92
C GLY A 167 -7.13 20.64 -24.07
N LEU A 168 -7.06 20.44 -22.75
CA LEU A 168 -8.15 20.75 -21.81
C LEU A 168 -7.94 22.12 -21.15
N PRO A 169 -9.02 22.84 -20.79
CA PRO A 169 -8.93 24.00 -19.92
C PRO A 169 -8.35 23.62 -18.55
N LEU A 170 -7.39 24.40 -18.05
CA LEU A 170 -6.77 24.15 -16.73
C LEU A 170 -7.81 24.07 -15.60
N ALA A 171 -8.85 24.90 -15.64
CA ALA A 171 -9.92 24.89 -14.66
C ALA A 171 -10.67 23.53 -14.62
N GLN A 172 -10.83 22.87 -15.77
CA GLN A 172 -11.46 21.56 -15.83
C GLN A 172 -10.59 20.48 -15.19
N VAL A 173 -9.27 20.53 -15.44
CA VAL A 173 -8.31 19.61 -14.81
C VAL A 173 -8.30 19.79 -13.29
N ARG A 174 -8.29 21.03 -12.80
CA ARG A 174 -8.38 21.32 -11.35
C ARG A 174 -9.68 20.85 -10.71
N ALA A 175 -10.80 20.99 -11.41
CA ALA A 175 -12.07 20.46 -10.95
C ALA A 175 -12.04 18.93 -10.81
N LEU A 176 -11.39 18.23 -11.75
CA LEU A 176 -11.19 16.79 -11.65
C LEU A 176 -10.27 16.39 -10.49
N ILE A 177 -9.19 17.13 -10.24
CA ILE A 177 -8.31 16.92 -9.08
C ILE A 177 -9.14 17.03 -7.79
N ALA A 178 -9.92 18.11 -7.64
CA ALA A 178 -10.74 18.34 -6.47
C ALA A 178 -11.83 17.25 -6.28
N ALA A 179 -12.40 16.74 -7.36
CA ALA A 179 -13.40 15.67 -7.32
C ALA A 179 -12.82 14.30 -6.91
N HIS A 180 -11.54 14.06 -7.18
CA HIS A 180 -10.82 12.81 -6.84
C HIS A 180 -9.85 12.99 -5.67
N THR A 181 -10.05 14.04 -4.86
CA THR A 181 -9.32 14.26 -3.62
C THR A 181 -10.09 13.61 -2.47
N ASP A 182 -9.49 12.63 -1.82
CA ASP A 182 -10.04 11.99 -0.64
C ASP A 182 -9.94 12.96 0.56
N LYS A 183 -11.11 13.32 1.10
CA LYS A 183 -11.20 14.20 2.27
C LYS A 183 -11.06 13.39 3.54
N LEU A 184 -10.16 13.83 4.41
CA LEU A 184 -10.07 13.26 5.75
C LEU A 184 -11.17 13.83 6.64
N LEU A 185 -11.77 12.95 7.45
CA LEU A 185 -12.74 13.35 8.47
C LEU A 185 -12.10 14.22 9.56
N LEU A 186 -10.83 13.95 9.89
CA LEU A 186 -10.06 14.67 10.90
C LEU A 186 -8.65 14.95 10.35
N PRO A 187 -8.20 16.22 10.30
CA PRO A 187 -6.87 16.58 9.78
C PRO A 187 -5.68 15.98 10.55
N VAL A 188 -5.89 15.49 11.77
CA VAL A 188 -4.83 14.86 12.58
C VAL A 188 -4.52 13.41 12.14
N LEU A 189 -5.39 12.78 11.35
CA LEU A 189 -5.23 11.38 10.93
C LEU A 189 -4.35 11.21 9.69
N GLY A 190 -3.95 12.30 9.02
CA GLY A 190 -3.10 12.26 7.84
C GLY A 190 -3.32 13.46 6.91
N GLU A 191 -2.96 13.28 5.64
CA GLU A 191 -3.08 14.30 4.60
C GLU A 191 -4.10 13.90 3.54
N ALA A 192 -4.73 14.88 2.90
CA ALA A 192 -5.61 14.63 1.75
C ALA A 192 -4.80 14.11 0.56
N GLY A 193 -5.25 12.98 0.01
CA GLY A 193 -4.61 12.32 -1.14
C GLY A 193 -5.48 12.37 -2.38
N VAL A 194 -4.86 12.34 -3.55
CA VAL A 194 -5.53 12.25 -4.85
C VAL A 194 -5.24 10.88 -5.45
N ASN A 195 -6.28 10.11 -5.76
CA ASN A 195 -6.13 8.80 -6.38
C ASN A 195 -5.74 8.94 -7.85
N VAL A 196 -4.50 8.54 -8.19
CA VAL A 196 -3.92 8.75 -9.53
C VAL A 196 -4.64 7.93 -10.60
N LEU A 197 -4.94 6.67 -10.33
CA LEU A 197 -5.61 5.79 -11.30
C LEU A 197 -7.01 6.31 -11.61
N GLN A 198 -7.82 6.58 -10.58
CA GLN A 198 -9.18 7.10 -10.80
C GLN A 198 -9.16 8.45 -11.51
N LEU A 199 -8.25 9.35 -11.16
CA LEU A 199 -8.11 10.64 -11.82
C LEU A 199 -7.75 10.51 -13.31
N ASN A 200 -6.81 9.63 -13.65
CA ASN A 200 -6.45 9.37 -15.05
C ASN A 200 -7.61 8.73 -15.83
N LEU A 201 -8.32 7.77 -15.22
CA LEU A 201 -9.50 7.16 -15.82
C LEU A 201 -10.67 8.14 -16.03
N ALA A 202 -10.78 9.16 -15.18
CA ALA A 202 -11.75 10.25 -15.32
C ALA A 202 -11.35 11.22 -16.43
N LEU A 203 -10.06 11.51 -16.58
CA LEU A 203 -9.55 12.27 -17.73
C LEU A 203 -9.80 11.54 -19.06
N ASP A 204 -9.64 10.21 -19.08
CA ASP A 204 -9.88 9.39 -20.28
C ASP A 204 -11.37 9.29 -20.66
N ALA A 205 -12.26 9.46 -19.68
CA ALA A 205 -13.70 9.46 -19.91
C ALA A 205 -14.21 10.80 -20.49
N LEU A 206 -13.39 11.84 -20.51
CA LEU A 206 -13.75 13.10 -21.15
C LEU A 206 -13.81 12.90 -22.68
N PRO A 207 -14.83 13.46 -23.35
CA PRO A 207 -14.91 13.40 -24.79
C PRO A 207 -13.67 14.07 -25.40
N ALA A 208 -12.97 13.35 -26.28
CA ALA A 208 -11.94 13.94 -27.13
C ALA A 208 -12.60 15.06 -27.96
N ARG A 209 -12.01 16.26 -27.91
CA ARG A 209 -12.40 17.36 -28.79
C ARG A 209 -11.82 17.20 -30.18
#